data_AF-A0A136KM05-F1
#
_entry.id   AF-A0A136KM05-F1
#
_cell.length_a   1.000
_cell.length_b   1.000
_cell.length_c   1.000
_cell.angle_alpha   90.00
_cell.angle_beta   90.00
_cell.angle_gamma   90.00
#
_symmetry.space_group_name_H-M   'P 1'
#
loop_
_entity.id
_entity.type
_entity.pdbx_description
1 polymer ?
#
loop_
_entity_poly.entity_id
_entity_poly.type
_entity_poly.pdbx_seq_one_letter_code
_entity_poly.pdbx_strand_id
1 'polypeptide(L)'
;MHLNDFRGFFYRVVEGNDIKAAKEFLQYIKGTQLYSSQYAYLNAKFNNGLAAESIALEEKSIATKEYYRSLLQKNPKSRDALVILALYELRAGNKTEAARYYTQAKEIDPWLNIESLE
;
A
#
# COMPACT_ATOMS: atom_id res chain seq x y z
N MET A 1 10.11 -21.69 -1.78
CA MET A 1 10.52 -21.73 -0.35
C MET A 1 12.02 -22.02 -0.30
N HIS A 2 12.85 -21.01 -0.02
CA HIS A 2 14.26 -21.21 0.35
C HIS A 2 14.45 -20.71 1.79
N LEU A 3 14.69 -21.64 2.72
CA LEU A 3 14.93 -21.38 4.15
C LEU A 3 16.20 -20.55 4.45
N ASN A 4 17.01 -20.25 3.44
CA ASN A 4 18.27 -19.52 3.58
C ASN A 4 18.10 -18.00 3.59
N ASP A 5 17.09 -17.44 2.91
CA ASP A 5 16.87 -15.99 2.89
C ASP A 5 16.35 -15.46 4.23
N PHE A 6 15.45 -16.20 4.88
CA PHE A 6 14.81 -15.78 6.12
C PHE A 6 15.81 -15.58 7.28
N ARG A 7 16.85 -16.43 7.37
CA ARG A 7 17.91 -16.30 8.37
C ARG A 7 18.79 -15.06 8.15
N GLY A 8 19.08 -14.72 6.89
CA GLY A 8 19.86 -13.53 6.53
C GLY A 8 19.09 -12.22 6.77
N PHE A 9 17.76 -12.22 6.61
CA PHE A 9 16.92 -11.07 6.97
C PHE A 9 16.84 -10.87 8.48
N PHE A 10 16.56 -11.93 9.25
CA PHE A 10 16.49 -11.83 10.71
C PHE A 10 17.83 -11.36 11.31
N TYR A 11 18.96 -11.87 10.83
CA TYR A 11 20.29 -11.44 11.26
C TYR A 11 20.57 -9.95 10.96
N ARG A 12 20.23 -9.46 9.77
CA ARG A 12 20.39 -8.04 9.41
C ARG A 12 19.49 -7.10 10.21
N VAL A 13 18.26 -7.53 10.52
CA VAL A 13 17.32 -6.75 11.34
C VAL A 13 17.72 -6.74 12.81
N VAL A 14 18.20 -7.88 13.31
CA VAL A 14 18.53 -8.05 14.73
C VAL A 14 19.91 -7.48 15.07
N GLU A 15 20.94 -7.73 14.27
CA GLU A 15 22.31 -7.28 14.55
C GLU A 15 22.69 -5.99 13.83
N GLY A 16 22.14 -5.72 12.65
CA GLY A 16 22.51 -4.55 11.84
C GLY A 16 21.80 -3.24 12.19
N ASN A 17 20.83 -3.26 13.12
CA ASN A 17 19.96 -2.13 13.45
C ASN A 17 19.35 -1.42 12.22
N ASP A 18 19.04 -2.20 11.18
CA ASP A 18 18.56 -1.67 9.90
C ASP A 18 17.03 -1.65 9.85
N ILE A 19 16.46 -0.45 10.01
CA ILE A 19 15.01 -0.24 9.93
C ILE A 19 14.44 -0.55 8.53
N LYS A 20 15.24 -0.49 7.46
CA LYS A 20 14.80 -0.85 6.10
C LYS A 20 14.61 -2.35 5.98
N ALA A 21 15.58 -3.14 6.44
CA ALA A 21 15.46 -4.60 6.49
C ALA A 21 14.27 -5.04 7.36
N ALA A 22 13.98 -4.29 8.43
CA ALA A 22 12.83 -4.56 9.30
C ALA A 22 11.51 -4.37 8.56
N LYS A 23 11.41 -3.36 7.68
CA LYS A 23 10.23 -3.14 6.84
C LYS A 23 10.08 -4.21 5.77
N GLU A 24 11.15 -4.59 5.09
CA GLU A 24 11.12 -5.65 4.09
C GLU A 24 10.66 -6.98 4.69
N PHE A 25 11.16 -7.29 5.89
CA PHE A 25 10.72 -8.44 6.67
C PHE A 25 9.23 -8.37 7.02
N LEU A 26 8.75 -7.22 7.52
CA LEU A 26 7.33 -7.03 7.86
C LEU A 26 6.42 -7.11 6.64
N GLN A 27 6.84 -6.58 5.50
CA GLN A 27 6.13 -6.72 4.22
C GLN A 27 6.03 -8.19 3.79
N TYR A 28 7.11 -8.96 3.94
CA TYR A 28 7.14 -10.36 3.56
C TYR A 28 6.20 -11.24 4.41
N ILE A 29 6.09 -10.95 5.71
CA ILE A 29 5.21 -11.71 6.62
C ILE A 29 3.79 -11.12 6.72
N LYS A 30 3.48 -10.08 5.93
CA LYS A 30 2.17 -9.41 5.94
C LYS A 30 1.07 -10.41 5.58
N GLY A 31 0.04 -10.50 6.43
CA GLY A 31 -1.06 -11.46 6.30
C GLY A 31 -0.84 -12.81 7.00
N THR A 32 0.34 -13.03 7.62
CA THR A 32 0.56 -14.19 8.50
C THR A 32 0.20 -13.87 9.95
N GLN A 33 -0.01 -14.91 10.76
CA GLN A 33 -0.24 -14.74 12.21
C GLN A 33 0.95 -14.11 12.95
N LEU A 34 2.15 -14.15 12.36
CA LEU A 34 3.38 -13.59 12.92
C LEU A 34 3.49 -12.08 12.73
N TYR A 35 2.70 -11.48 11.83
CA TYR A 35 2.84 -10.05 11.49
C TYR A 35 2.66 -9.15 12.72
N SER A 36 1.62 -9.38 13.52
CA SER A 36 1.27 -8.51 14.64
C SER A 36 2.35 -8.52 15.74
N SER A 37 2.82 -9.71 16.14
CA SER A 37 3.84 -9.86 17.17
C SER A 37 5.19 -9.31 16.72
N GLN A 38 5.58 -9.57 15.47
CA GLN A 38 6.85 -9.07 14.93
C GLN A 38 6.82 -7.55 14.67
N TYR A 39 5.69 -7.01 14.25
CA TYR A 39 5.50 -5.56 14.11
C TYR A 39 5.70 -4.86 15.46
N ALA A 40 5.06 -5.35 16.53
CA ALA A 40 5.21 -4.77 17.86
C ALA A 40 6.65 -4.83 18.37
N TYR A 41 7.33 -5.97 18.21
CA TYR A 41 8.72 -6.16 18.60
C TYR A 41 9.66 -5.19 17.86
N LEU A 42 9.54 -5.12 16.53
CA LEU A 42 10.41 -4.25 15.71
C LEU A 42 10.08 -2.77 15.91
N ASN A 43 8.80 -2.42 16.05
CA ASN A 43 8.41 -1.03 16.28
C ASN A 43 8.93 -0.51 17.63
N ALA A 44 8.90 -1.35 18.68
CA ALA A 44 9.52 -1.03 19.97
C ALA A 44 11.05 -0.89 19.85
N LYS A 45 11.71 -1.81 19.14
CA LYS A 45 13.17 -1.77 18.92
C LYS A 45 13.63 -0.50 18.20
N PHE A 46 12.84 -0.02 17.24
CA PHE A 46 13.14 1.18 16.46
C PHE A 46 12.50 2.46 17.02
N ASN A 47 12.19 2.52 18.31
CA ASN A 47 11.62 3.70 18.98
C ASN A 47 10.40 4.30 18.26
N ASN A 48 9.46 3.45 17.84
CA ASN A 48 8.28 3.80 17.05
C ASN A 48 8.54 4.35 15.63
N GLY A 49 9.78 4.24 15.12
CA GLY A 49 10.15 4.70 13.78
C GLY A 49 9.40 3.99 12.64
N LEU A 50 8.83 2.80 12.88
CA LEU A 50 7.97 2.10 11.92
C LEU A 50 6.54 2.64 11.91
N ALA A 51 5.99 2.95 13.09
CA ALA A 51 4.66 3.53 13.23
C ALA A 51 4.59 4.96 12.67
N ALA A 52 5.61 5.79 12.90
CA ALA A 52 5.66 7.15 12.35
C ALA A 52 5.60 7.17 10.81
N GLU A 53 6.25 6.20 10.16
CA GLU A 53 6.21 6.06 8.71
C GLU A 53 4.92 5.45 8.19
N SER A 54 4.32 4.49 8.91
CA SER A 54 2.99 3.98 8.58
C SER A 54 1.95 5.10 8.60
N ILE A 55 1.99 5.95 9.63
CA ILE A 55 1.11 7.12 9.75
C ILE A 55 1.37 8.11 8.62
N ALA A 56 2.64 8.45 8.34
CA ALA A 56 2.97 9.37 7.25
C ALA A 56 2.57 8.83 5.85
N LEU A 57 2.67 7.52 5.64
CA LEU A 57 2.23 6.86 4.40
C LEU A 57 0.70 6.87 4.29
N GLU A 58 -0.02 6.62 5.39
CA GLU A 58 -1.47 6.71 5.46
C GLU A 58 -1.97 8.13 5.22
N GLU A 59 -1.36 9.13 5.84
CA GLU A 59 -1.67 10.56 5.62
C GLU A 59 -1.45 10.96 4.16
N LYS A 60 -0.32 10.57 3.56
CA LYS A 60 -0.03 10.80 2.14
C LYS A 60 -1.04 10.09 1.25
N SER A 61 -1.46 8.89 1.63
CA SER A 61 -2.51 8.13 0.95
C SER A 61 -3.83 8.91 0.95
N ILE A 62 -4.29 9.35 2.12
CA ILE A 62 -5.54 10.11 2.29
C ILE A 62 -5.50 11.43 1.51
N ALA A 63 -4.41 12.20 1.62
CA ALA A 63 -4.23 13.43 0.88
C ALA A 63 -4.29 13.21 -0.65
N THR A 64 -3.72 12.10 -1.12
CA THR A 64 -3.80 11.70 -2.53
C THR A 64 -5.25 11.44 -2.93
N LYS A 65 -6.01 10.67 -2.14
CA LYS A 65 -7.42 10.37 -2.43
C LYS A 65 -8.27 11.63 -2.54
N GLU A 66 -8.15 12.55 -1.59
CA GLU A 66 -8.95 13.78 -1.55
C GLU A 66 -8.56 14.73 -2.70
N TYR A 67 -7.28 14.80 -3.06
CA TYR A 67 -6.84 15.55 -4.23
C TYR A 67 -7.54 15.06 -5.52
N TYR A 68 -7.52 13.75 -5.79
CA TYR A 68 -8.16 13.20 -6.99
C TYR A 68 -9.70 13.30 -6.96
N ARG A 69 -10.33 13.20 -5.79
CA ARG A 69 -11.75 13.54 -5.63
C ARG A 69 -12.06 14.98 -6.01
N SER A 70 -11.22 15.92 -5.58
CA SER A 70 -11.38 17.34 -5.95
C SER A 70 -11.22 17.56 -7.46
N LEU A 71 -10.38 16.78 -8.14
CA LEU A 71 -10.25 16.83 -9.59
C LEU A 71 -11.52 16.32 -10.28
N LEU A 72 -12.15 15.26 -9.76
CA LEU A 72 -13.43 14.78 -10.28
C LEU A 72 -14.58 15.75 -10.06
N GLN A 73 -14.56 16.55 -8.98
CA GLN A 73 -15.55 17.62 -8.81
C GLN A 73 -15.46 18.68 -9.91
N LYS A 74 -14.24 18.99 -10.36
CA LYS A 74 -14.00 19.97 -11.44
C LYS A 74 -14.19 19.37 -12.83
N ASN A 75 -13.80 18.11 -13.01
CA ASN A 75 -13.94 17.35 -14.24
C ASN A 75 -14.38 15.91 -13.92
N PRO A 76 -15.69 15.64 -13.90
CA PRO A 76 -16.24 14.32 -13.58
C PRO A 76 -15.81 13.22 -14.56
N LYS A 77 -15.32 13.59 -15.75
CA LYS A 77 -14.85 12.67 -16.79
C LYS A 77 -13.33 12.64 -16.91
N SER A 78 -12.62 12.99 -15.83
CA SER A 78 -11.17 12.82 -15.79
C SER A 78 -10.82 11.33 -15.66
N ARG A 79 -10.53 10.70 -16.80
CA ARG A 79 -10.10 9.29 -16.90
C ARG A 79 -8.95 8.97 -15.95
N ASP A 80 -7.93 9.84 -15.88
CA ASP A 80 -6.77 9.61 -15.02
C ASP A 80 -7.12 9.73 -13.53
N ALA A 81 -8.00 10.65 -13.14
CA ALA A 81 -8.42 10.76 -11.75
C ALA A 81 -9.24 9.54 -11.30
N LEU A 82 -10.10 9.01 -12.18
CA LEU A 82 -10.83 7.76 -11.94
C LEU A 82 -9.88 6.56 -11.80
N VAL A 83 -8.87 6.44 -12.68
CA VAL A 83 -7.85 5.38 -12.58
C VAL A 83 -7.09 5.44 -11.26
N ILE A 84 -6.63 6.61 -10.83
CA ILE A 84 -5.87 6.72 -9.59
C ILE A 84 -6.74 6.37 -8.37
N LEU A 85 -8.02 6.78 -8.37
CA LEU A 85 -8.95 6.38 -7.30
C LEU A 85 -9.25 4.88 -7.32
N ALA A 86 -9.36 4.26 -8.49
CA ALA A 86 -9.52 2.82 -8.61
C ALA A 86 -8.33 2.06 -7.99
N LEU A 87 -7.10 2.46 -8.33
CA LEU A 87 -5.87 1.88 -7.77
C LEU A 87 -5.76 2.12 -6.26
N TYR A 88 -6.21 3.29 -5.77
CA TYR A 88 -6.25 3.59 -4.35
C TYR A 88 -7.16 2.62 -3.60
N GLU A 89 -8.40 2.46 -4.07
CA GLU A 89 -9.39 1.58 -3.43
C GLU A 89 -8.95 0.11 -3.49
N LEU A 90 -8.31 -0.31 -4.59
CA LEU A 90 -7.76 -1.65 -4.71
C LEU A 90 -6.69 -1.93 -3.65
N ARG A 91 -5.74 -0.99 -3.45
CA ARG A 91 -4.70 -1.11 -2.39
C ARG A 91 -5.29 -1.11 -0.99
N ALA A 92 -6.40 -0.40 -0.79
CA ALA A 92 -7.15 -0.40 0.47
C ALA A 92 -7.98 -1.68 0.69
N GLY A 93 -8.06 -2.59 -0.30
CA GLY A 93 -8.87 -3.80 -0.26
C GLY A 93 -10.33 -3.59 -0.66
N ASN A 94 -10.71 -2.38 -1.03
CA ASN A 94 -12.08 -1.99 -1.40
C ASN A 94 -12.37 -2.32 -2.87
N LYS A 95 -12.39 -3.61 -3.21
CA LYS A 95 -12.53 -4.10 -4.59
C LYS A 95 -13.76 -3.56 -5.32
N THR A 96 -14.90 -3.44 -4.63
CA THR A 96 -16.15 -2.92 -5.21
C THR A 96 -16.00 -1.48 -5.69
N GLU A 97 -15.37 -0.63 -4.87
CA GLU A 97 -15.14 0.77 -5.21
C GLU A 97 -14.07 0.93 -6.29
N ALA A 98 -13.03 0.09 -6.23
CA ALA A 98 -12.01 0.02 -7.28
C ALA A 98 -12.65 -0.28 -8.65
N ALA A 99 -13.50 -1.31 -8.71
CA ALA A 99 -14.23 -1.69 -9.92
C ALA A 99 -15.15 -0.57 -10.40
N ARG A 100 -15.86 0.13 -9.49
CA ARG A 100 -16.73 1.24 -9.87
C ARG A 100 -15.97 2.36 -10.59
N TYR A 101 -14.87 2.83 -10.00
CA TYR A 101 -14.07 3.90 -10.61
C TYR A 101 -13.41 3.44 -11.92
N TYR A 102 -12.94 2.19 -11.99
CA TYR A 102 -12.33 1.66 -13.20
C TYR A 102 -13.34 1.52 -14.35
N THR A 103 -14.56 1.05 -14.07
CA THR A 103 -15.65 1.02 -15.06
C THR A 103 -15.94 2.41 -15.62
N GLN A 104 -16.05 3.43 -14.75
CA GLN A 104 -16.23 4.81 -15.20
C GLN A 104 -15.06 5.30 -16.08
N ALA A 105 -13.83 4.88 -15.78
CA ALA A 105 -12.68 5.21 -16.61
C ALA A 105 -12.75 4.53 -17.99
N LYS A 106 -13.20 3.27 -18.08
CA LYS A 106 -13.41 2.54 -19.34
C LYS A 106 -14.56 3.09 -20.17
N GLU A 107 -15.59 3.67 -19.55
CA GLU A 107 -16.65 4.40 -20.27
C GLU A 107 -16.11 5.62 -21.03
N ILE A 108 -15.03 6.22 -20.54
CA ILE A 108 -14.37 7.39 -21.16
C ILE A 108 -13.30 6.93 -22.16
N ASP A 109 -12.52 5.91 -21.80
CA ASP A 109 -11.48 5.32 -22.63
C ASP A 109 -11.67 3.79 -22.71
N PRO A 110 -12.41 3.29 -23.71
CA PRO A 110 -12.69 1.86 -23.84
C PRO A 110 -11.45 0.98 -24.07
N TRP A 111 -10.32 1.57 -24.44
CA TRP A 111 -9.05 0.88 -24.66
C TRP A 111 -8.19 0.81 -23.40
N LEU A 112 -8.63 1.43 -22.31
CA LEU A 112 -7.99 1.37 -21.01
C LEU A 112 -7.88 -0.09 -20.54
N ASN A 113 -6.65 -0.52 -20.31
CA ASN A 113 -6.31 -1.83 -19.79
C ASN A 113 -5.23 -1.70 -18.72
N ILE A 114 -5.59 -2.01 -17.48
CA ILE A 114 -4.72 -2.07 -16.32
C ILE A 114 -4.96 -3.42 -15.67
N GLU A 115 -4.02 -4.35 -15.84
CA GLU A 115 -4.15 -5.76 -15.41
C GLU A 115 -4.60 -5.93 -13.95
N SER A 116 -4.14 -5.06 -13.05
CA SER A 116 -4.53 -5.13 -11.63
C SER A 116 -5.97 -4.73 -11.33
N LEU A 117 -6.67 -4.11 -12.29
CA LEU A 117 -8.04 -3.59 -12.15
C LEU A 117 -9.06 -4.34 -13.02
N GLU A 118 -8.63 -5.35 -13.77
CA GLU A 118 -9.54 -6.26 -14.50
C GLU A 118 -10.23 -7.27 -13.56
#